data_AF-A0AAE7BVF0-F1
#
_entry.id   AF-A0AAE7BVF0-F1
#
_cell.length_a   1.000
_cell.length_b   1.000
_cell.length_c   1.000
_cell.angle_alpha   90.00
_cell.angle_beta   90.00
_cell.angle_gamma   90.00
#
_symmetry.space_group_name_H-M   'P 1'
#
loop_
_entity.id
_entity.type
_entity.pdbx_description
1 polymer ?
#
loop_
_entity_poly.entity_id
_entity_poly.type
_entity_poly.pdbx_seq_one_letter_code
_entity_poly.pdbx_strand_id
1 'polypeptide(L)'
;MARKTFNRDLGITDWKQAEKPWGKEYTSCGQTMADEGCIITSVAMIFDSFGDDVDPYSLLEKLKKSRNDCDFNWSAAATSYKHKYKGKKSGSFNSIKADIFDLVVTDRVPVMVRVPGHTVVVTGFRGTLSVDTDGEPYYTEIDADMFLVNDPGYKKHTTLQDVIDKRGKVEYFNYYLD
;
A
#
# COMPACT_ATOMS: atom_id res chain seq x y z
N MET A 1 0.73 13.64 30.46
CA MET A 1 -0.04 13.25 29.26
C MET A 1 -0.27 11.75 29.33
N ALA A 2 -1.49 11.30 29.04
CA ALA A 2 -1.79 9.87 28.94
C ALA A 2 -1.14 9.31 27.67
N ARG A 3 -0.87 8.00 27.64
CA ARG A 3 -0.29 7.30 26.49
C ARG A 3 -1.20 6.15 26.09
N LYS A 4 -1.29 5.89 24.79
CA LYS A 4 -2.06 4.79 24.21
C LYS A 4 -1.20 4.00 23.24
N THR A 5 -1.20 2.68 23.42
CA THR A 5 -0.55 1.76 22.48
C THR A 5 -1.55 1.38 21.40
N PHE A 6 -1.14 1.57 20.15
CA PHE A 6 -1.86 1.14 18.97
C PHE A 6 -1.14 -0.08 18.40
N ASN A 7 -1.88 -1.16 18.22
CA ASN A 7 -1.40 -2.37 17.56
C ASN A 7 -2.49 -2.82 16.60
N ARG A 8 -2.38 -2.36 15.36
CA ARG A 8 -3.29 -2.64 14.26
C ARG A 8 -2.54 -3.40 13.19
N ASP A 9 -3.11 -4.53 12.79
CA ASP A 9 -2.71 -5.29 11.63
C ASP A 9 -4.00 -5.61 10.86
N LEU A 10 -4.02 -5.31 9.57
CA LEU A 10 -5.17 -5.54 8.69
C LEU A 10 -5.16 -6.97 8.11
N GLY A 11 -4.13 -7.78 8.36
CA GLY A 11 -4.07 -9.19 7.96
C GLY A 11 -3.98 -9.38 6.45
N ILE A 12 -3.33 -8.44 5.76
CA ILE A 12 -3.25 -8.41 4.29
C ILE A 12 -2.19 -9.40 3.80
N THR A 13 -2.56 -10.19 2.81
CA THR A 13 -1.68 -11.15 2.15
C THR A 13 -0.40 -10.48 1.64
N ASP A 14 0.76 -11.07 1.93
CA ASP A 14 2.07 -10.52 1.56
C ASP A 14 2.65 -11.21 0.32
N TRP A 15 2.18 -10.82 -0.86
CA TRP A 15 2.73 -11.30 -2.13
C TRP A 15 3.96 -10.51 -2.57
N LYS A 16 4.92 -11.19 -3.22
CA LYS A 16 6.06 -10.50 -3.84
C LYS A 16 5.97 -10.48 -5.35
N GLN A 17 6.34 -9.37 -5.97
CA GLN A 17 6.23 -9.18 -7.41
C GLN A 17 7.08 -10.17 -8.23
N ALA A 18 8.13 -10.72 -7.64
CA ALA A 18 9.02 -11.70 -8.26
C ALA A 18 8.67 -13.17 -7.94
N GLU A 19 7.60 -13.42 -7.17
CA GLU A 19 7.16 -14.78 -6.82
C GLU A 19 6.48 -15.50 -7.99
N LYS A 20 6.48 -16.84 -7.94
CA LYS A 20 5.74 -17.65 -8.90
C LYS A 20 4.25 -17.69 -8.52
N PRO A 21 3.33 -17.73 -9.50
CA PRO A 21 3.60 -17.86 -10.95
C PRO A 21 3.86 -16.54 -11.69
N TRP A 22 3.42 -15.39 -11.18
CA TRP A 22 3.37 -14.13 -11.94
C TRP A 22 4.73 -13.48 -12.21
N GLY A 23 5.77 -13.72 -11.43
CA GLY A 23 7.02 -12.95 -11.50
C GLY A 23 7.73 -12.96 -12.85
N LYS A 24 7.47 -13.97 -13.69
CA LYS A 24 8.00 -14.08 -15.06
C LYS A 24 7.06 -13.54 -16.14
N GLU A 25 5.84 -13.19 -15.77
CA GLU A 25 4.87 -12.65 -16.71
C GLU A 25 5.23 -11.23 -17.11
N TYR A 26 4.89 -10.89 -18.35
CA TYR A 26 5.19 -9.60 -18.93
C TYR A 26 4.01 -8.64 -18.85
N THR A 27 4.29 -7.41 -18.49
CA THR A 27 3.36 -6.28 -18.66
C THR A 27 3.24 -5.88 -20.13
N SER A 28 2.28 -5.01 -20.43
CA SER A 28 2.13 -4.36 -21.73
C SER A 28 3.34 -3.49 -22.14
N CYS A 29 4.19 -3.09 -21.19
CA CYS A 29 5.42 -2.35 -21.45
C CYS A 29 6.63 -3.24 -21.76
N GLY A 30 6.45 -4.56 -21.72
CA GLY A 30 7.48 -5.54 -22.11
C GLY A 30 8.52 -5.85 -21.03
N GLN A 31 8.33 -5.37 -19.80
CA GLN A 31 9.11 -5.79 -18.63
C GLN A 31 8.37 -6.88 -17.85
N THR A 32 9.07 -7.59 -16.98
CA THR A 32 8.46 -8.64 -16.16
C THR A 32 7.81 -8.06 -14.91
N MET A 33 6.86 -8.79 -14.32
CA MET A 33 6.31 -8.49 -13.00
C MET A 33 7.41 -8.42 -11.93
N ALA A 34 8.48 -9.22 -12.05
CA ALA A 34 9.62 -9.12 -11.15
C ALA A 34 10.31 -7.74 -11.21
N ASP A 35 10.32 -7.09 -12.38
CA ASP A 35 11.02 -5.81 -12.60
C ASP A 35 10.15 -4.60 -12.25
N GLU A 36 8.86 -4.59 -12.64
CA GLU A 36 7.99 -3.42 -12.47
C GLU A 36 6.60 -3.70 -11.86
N GLY A 37 6.34 -4.93 -11.44
CA GLY A 37 5.03 -5.36 -10.92
C GLY A 37 4.65 -4.82 -9.54
N CYS A 38 5.38 -3.85 -8.97
CA CYS A 38 5.13 -3.33 -7.62
C CYS A 38 3.70 -2.80 -7.44
N ILE A 39 3.18 -2.08 -8.43
CA ILE A 39 1.82 -1.51 -8.38
C ILE A 39 0.79 -2.63 -8.48
N ILE A 40 0.87 -3.48 -9.51
CA ILE A 40 -0.09 -4.57 -9.73
C ILE A 40 -0.14 -5.49 -8.51
N THR A 41 1.03 -5.88 -7.98
CA THR A 41 1.10 -6.75 -6.80
C THR A 41 0.47 -6.07 -5.58
N SER A 42 0.74 -4.78 -5.35
CA SER A 42 0.14 -4.01 -4.23
C SER A 42 -1.38 -3.89 -4.34
N VAL A 43 -1.90 -3.65 -5.55
CA VAL A 43 -3.35 -3.55 -5.78
C VAL A 43 -4.02 -4.91 -5.59
N ALA A 44 -3.41 -5.99 -6.07
CA ALA A 44 -3.93 -7.34 -5.86
C ALA A 44 -4.05 -7.66 -4.36
N MET A 45 -3.04 -7.33 -3.54
CA MET A 45 -3.11 -7.53 -2.08
C MET A 45 -4.29 -6.79 -1.43
N ILE A 46 -4.57 -5.56 -1.87
CA ILE A 46 -5.70 -4.79 -1.34
C ILE A 46 -7.03 -5.41 -1.75
N PHE A 47 -7.20 -5.79 -3.02
CA PHE A 47 -8.45 -6.38 -3.48
C PHE A 47 -8.70 -7.77 -2.85
N ASP A 48 -7.66 -8.60 -2.71
CA ASP A 48 -7.73 -9.85 -1.94
C ASP A 48 -8.20 -9.61 -0.50
N SER A 49 -7.73 -8.52 0.14
CA SER A 49 -8.18 -8.15 1.49
C SER A 49 -9.64 -7.72 1.57
N PHE A 50 -10.25 -7.31 0.45
CA PHE A 50 -11.68 -7.04 0.33
C PHE A 50 -12.50 -8.32 0.06
N GLY A 51 -11.83 -9.45 -0.16
CA GLY A 51 -12.46 -10.74 -0.42
C GLY A 51 -12.64 -11.07 -1.90
N ASP A 52 -12.00 -10.33 -2.81
CA ASP A 52 -11.98 -10.67 -4.22
C ASP A 52 -11.13 -11.91 -4.50
N ASP A 53 -11.59 -12.74 -5.44
CA ASP A 53 -10.79 -13.83 -6.01
C ASP A 53 -9.79 -13.25 -7.02
N VAL A 54 -8.69 -12.71 -6.51
CA VAL A 54 -7.66 -12.01 -7.26
C VAL A 54 -6.27 -12.34 -6.74
N ASP A 55 -5.31 -12.42 -7.63
CA ASP A 55 -3.89 -12.50 -7.32
C ASP A 55 -3.12 -11.59 -8.31
N PRO A 56 -1.80 -11.42 -8.17
CA PRO A 56 -1.05 -10.56 -9.08
C PRO A 56 -1.09 -11.04 -10.54
N TYR A 57 -1.25 -12.35 -10.78
CA TYR A 57 -1.37 -12.92 -12.13
C TYR A 57 -2.72 -12.58 -12.75
N SER A 58 -3.82 -12.85 -12.05
CA SER A 58 -5.18 -12.63 -12.54
C SER A 58 -5.49 -11.14 -12.71
N LEU A 59 -4.96 -10.28 -11.83
CA LEU A 59 -5.05 -8.83 -12.00
C LEU A 59 -4.29 -8.35 -13.23
N LEU A 60 -3.04 -8.80 -13.43
CA LEU A 60 -2.25 -8.50 -14.62
C LEU A 60 -3.02 -8.88 -15.89
N GLU A 61 -3.44 -10.14 -16.00
CA GLU A 61 -4.13 -10.66 -17.18
C GLU A 61 -5.45 -9.92 -17.47
N LYS A 62 -6.17 -9.50 -16.43
CA LYS A 62 -7.40 -8.71 -16.59
C LYS A 62 -7.12 -7.31 -17.12
N LEU A 63 -6.11 -6.61 -16.58
CA LEU A 63 -5.77 -5.24 -17.00
C LEU A 63 -5.09 -5.19 -18.38
N LYS A 64 -4.28 -6.20 -18.69
CA LYS A 64 -3.53 -6.32 -19.94
C LYS A 64 -4.44 -6.40 -21.17
N LYS A 65 -5.62 -7.01 -21.06
CA LYS A 65 -6.65 -7.06 -22.14
C LYS A 65 -7.03 -5.68 -22.67
N SER A 66 -6.95 -4.66 -21.82
CA SER A 66 -7.26 -3.26 -22.18
C SER A 66 -6.06 -2.35 -22.08
N ARG A 67 -4.84 -2.91 -21.97
CA ARG A 67 -3.57 -2.18 -21.78
C ARG A 67 -3.61 -1.18 -20.62
N ASN A 68 -4.27 -1.55 -19.53
CA ASN A 68 -4.41 -0.74 -18.32
C ASN A 68 -3.38 -1.11 -17.23
N ASP A 69 -2.51 -2.06 -17.50
CA ASP A 69 -1.47 -2.54 -16.60
C ASP A 69 -0.20 -1.69 -16.66
N CYS A 70 0.10 -1.06 -17.81
CA CYS A 70 1.25 -0.18 -17.98
C CYS A 70 1.03 0.88 -19.10
N ASP A 71 1.00 2.18 -18.83
CA ASP A 71 0.98 2.82 -17.50
C ASP A 71 -0.23 2.35 -16.68
N PHE A 72 -0.02 2.10 -15.38
CA PHE A 72 -1.06 1.53 -14.55
C PHE A 72 -2.26 2.49 -14.38
N ASN A 73 -3.45 2.02 -14.76
CA ASN A 73 -4.68 2.79 -14.66
C ASN A 73 -5.47 2.40 -13.39
N TRP A 74 -5.30 3.21 -12.34
CA TRP A 74 -5.93 3.01 -11.03
C TRP A 74 -7.46 2.89 -11.08
N SER A 75 -8.10 3.74 -11.90
CA SER A 75 -9.56 3.76 -12.03
C SER A 75 -10.08 2.53 -12.79
N ALA A 76 -9.33 2.07 -13.80
CA ALA A 76 -9.68 0.84 -14.52
C ALA A 76 -9.55 -0.41 -13.63
N ALA A 77 -8.54 -0.46 -12.75
CA ALA A 77 -8.40 -1.52 -11.75
C ALA A 77 -9.58 -1.52 -10.76
N ALA A 78 -9.93 -0.35 -10.19
CA ALA A 78 -11.12 -0.21 -9.35
C ALA A 78 -12.39 -0.69 -10.06
N THR A 79 -12.63 -0.21 -11.28
CA THR A 79 -13.82 -0.57 -12.08
C THR A 79 -13.89 -2.08 -12.34
N SER A 80 -12.74 -2.71 -12.58
CA SER A 80 -12.66 -4.15 -12.88
C SER A 80 -13.12 -5.03 -11.72
N TYR A 81 -12.97 -4.55 -10.48
CA TYR A 81 -13.33 -5.27 -9.25
C TYR A 81 -14.43 -4.55 -8.45
N LYS A 82 -15.10 -3.55 -9.06
CA LYS A 82 -16.23 -2.78 -8.47
C LYS A 82 -15.89 -1.95 -7.23
N HIS A 83 -14.61 -1.66 -6.99
CA HIS A 83 -14.17 -0.78 -5.91
C HIS A 83 -14.17 0.70 -6.33
N LYS A 84 -13.98 1.56 -5.33
CA LYS A 84 -13.79 3.00 -5.52
C LYS A 84 -12.34 3.37 -5.34
N TYR A 85 -11.73 3.92 -6.39
CA TYR A 85 -10.42 4.54 -6.27
C TYR A 85 -10.53 5.88 -5.54
N LYS A 86 -9.72 6.06 -4.49
CA LYS A 86 -9.52 7.35 -3.82
C LYS A 86 -8.13 7.83 -4.14
N GLY A 87 -8.11 9.05 -4.68
CA GLY A 87 -7.02 9.59 -5.49
C GLY A 87 -5.67 9.76 -4.78
N LYS A 88 -4.78 10.49 -5.45
CA LYS A 88 -3.40 10.71 -5.07
C LYS A 88 -3.26 11.94 -4.17
N LYS A 89 -2.96 11.74 -2.88
CA LYS A 89 -2.58 12.84 -1.97
C LYS A 89 -1.06 12.91 -1.90
N SER A 90 -0.49 13.90 -2.59
CA SER A 90 0.96 14.14 -2.62
C SER A 90 1.42 14.91 -1.38
N GLY A 91 2.64 14.62 -0.93
CA GLY A 91 3.25 15.35 0.18
C GLY A 91 4.42 14.60 0.80
N SER A 92 5.18 15.31 1.65
CA SER A 92 6.16 14.69 2.53
C SER A 92 5.48 13.74 3.52
N PHE A 93 6.21 12.76 4.06
CA PHE A 93 5.70 11.88 5.11
C PHE A 93 5.06 12.67 6.27
N ASN A 94 5.72 13.70 6.78
CA ASN A 94 5.21 14.53 7.87
C ASN A 94 3.87 15.22 7.56
N SER A 95 3.58 15.53 6.30
CA SER A 95 2.33 16.17 5.89
C SER A 95 1.17 15.21 5.64
N ILE A 96 1.43 13.91 5.49
CA ILE A 96 0.41 12.90 5.13
C ILE A 96 0.27 11.79 6.18
N LYS A 97 1.19 11.69 7.15
CA LYS A 97 1.20 10.62 8.16
C LYS A 97 -0.08 10.55 9.00
N ALA A 98 -0.72 11.69 9.27
CA ALA A 98 -2.00 11.72 9.98
C ALA A 98 -3.10 11.02 9.16
N ASP A 99 -3.23 11.34 7.87
CA ASP A 99 -4.26 10.71 7.02
C ASP A 99 -4.03 9.20 6.86
N ILE A 100 -2.76 8.79 6.67
CA ILE A 100 -2.42 7.36 6.57
C ILE A 100 -2.74 6.65 7.88
N PHE A 101 -2.44 7.28 9.02
CA PHE A 101 -2.79 6.73 10.33
C PHE A 101 -4.30 6.56 10.49
N ASP A 102 -5.09 7.60 10.19
CA ASP A 102 -6.55 7.55 10.34
C ASP A 102 -7.16 6.45 9.46
N LEU A 103 -6.73 6.37 8.20
CA LEU A 103 -7.17 5.33 7.28
C LEU A 103 -6.87 3.93 7.83
N VAL A 104 -5.64 3.69 8.29
CA VAL A 104 -5.21 2.35 8.71
C VAL A 104 -5.75 1.97 10.09
N VAL A 105 -5.75 2.90 11.05
CA VAL A 105 -6.04 2.63 12.46
C VAL A 105 -7.52 2.77 12.77
N THR A 106 -8.15 3.83 12.27
CA THR A 106 -9.55 4.18 12.55
C THR A 106 -10.46 3.53 11.51
N ASP A 107 -10.24 3.80 10.22
CA ASP A 107 -11.13 3.35 9.15
C ASP A 107 -10.86 1.90 8.71
N ARG A 108 -9.70 1.35 9.10
CA ARG A 108 -9.23 0.00 8.73
C ARG A 108 -9.10 -0.21 7.22
N VAL A 109 -8.69 0.84 6.52
CA VAL A 109 -8.45 0.87 5.08
C VAL A 109 -6.95 0.77 4.82
N PRO A 110 -6.49 -0.23 4.06
CA PRO A 110 -5.10 -0.27 3.64
C PRO A 110 -4.78 0.80 2.61
N VAL A 111 -3.54 1.28 2.67
CA VAL A 111 -3.10 2.43 1.89
C VAL A 111 -1.89 2.05 1.06
N MET A 112 -1.88 2.41 -0.23
CA MET A 112 -0.68 2.30 -1.05
C MET A 112 0.14 3.58 -0.92
N VAL A 113 1.42 3.42 -0.62
CA VAL A 113 2.37 4.52 -0.52
C VAL A 113 3.37 4.42 -1.65
N ARG A 114 3.57 5.53 -2.35
CA ARG A 114 4.58 5.67 -3.39
C ARG A 114 5.83 6.33 -2.85
N VAL A 115 6.96 5.72 -3.17
CA VAL A 115 8.32 6.27 -3.08
C VAL A 115 8.95 6.23 -4.49
N PRO A 116 10.13 6.83 -4.73
CA PRO A 116 10.74 6.87 -6.05
C PRO A 116 10.82 5.48 -6.71
N GLY A 117 10.10 5.34 -7.82
CA GLY A 117 10.08 4.11 -8.62
C GLY A 117 9.37 2.90 -7.98
N HIS A 118 8.77 3.01 -6.79
CA HIS A 118 8.26 1.85 -6.06
C HIS A 118 6.98 2.13 -5.27
N THR A 119 6.07 1.16 -5.22
CA THR A 119 4.82 1.23 -4.45
C THR A 119 4.77 0.08 -3.46
N VAL A 120 4.32 0.37 -2.24
CA VAL A 120 4.12 -0.60 -1.16
C VAL A 120 2.73 -0.43 -0.55
N VAL A 121 2.24 -1.44 0.16
CA VAL A 121 0.98 -1.36 0.92
C VAL A 121 1.29 -1.16 2.39
N VAL A 122 0.73 -0.13 3.01
CA VAL A 122 0.67 0.03 4.47
C VAL A 122 -0.48 -0.84 4.98
N THR A 123 -0.14 -1.82 5.80
CA THR A 123 -1.04 -2.90 6.24
C THR A 123 -1.37 -2.80 7.72
N GLY A 124 -0.77 -1.86 8.44
CA GLY A 124 -0.97 -1.75 9.87
C GLY A 124 -0.18 -0.62 10.52
N PHE A 125 -0.34 -0.53 11.83
CA PHE A 125 0.35 0.45 12.67
C PHE A 125 0.67 -0.17 14.03
N ARG A 126 1.92 -0.03 14.46
CA ARG A 126 2.37 -0.44 15.79
C ARG A 126 3.21 0.67 16.42
N GLY A 127 2.68 1.29 17.47
CA GLY A 127 3.35 2.38 18.15
C GLY A 127 2.65 2.79 19.44
N THR A 128 3.32 3.57 20.27
CA THR A 128 2.72 4.14 21.50
C THR A 128 2.84 5.65 21.46
N LEU A 129 1.70 6.32 21.31
CA LEU A 129 1.61 7.76 21.19
C LEU A 129 1.05 8.36 22.49
N SER A 130 1.43 9.59 22.79
CA SER A 130 0.69 10.44 23.71
C SER A 130 -0.73 10.66 23.17
N VAL A 131 -1.70 10.83 24.05
CA VAL A 131 -3.08 11.20 23.70
C VAL A 131 -3.55 12.40 24.53
N ASP A 132 -4.47 13.17 23.96
CA ASP A 132 -5.12 14.29 24.63
C ASP A 132 -6.21 13.83 25.62
N THR A 133 -6.99 14.77 26.14
CA THR A 133 -8.06 14.50 27.12
C THR A 133 -9.21 13.68 26.55
N ASP A 134 -9.43 13.75 25.24
CA ASP A 134 -10.49 13.03 24.54
C ASP A 134 -10.00 11.66 24.02
N GLY A 135 -8.70 11.42 24.14
CA GLY A 135 -8.05 10.17 23.73
C GLY A 135 -7.54 10.17 22.30
N GLU A 136 -7.53 11.34 21.64
CA GLU A 136 -6.99 11.54 20.30
C GLU A 136 -5.45 11.55 20.34
N PRO A 137 -4.78 10.86 19.41
CA PRO A 137 -3.33 10.77 19.40
C PRO A 137 -2.67 12.07 18.91
N TYR A 138 -1.52 12.40 19.48
CA TYR A 138 -0.68 13.47 18.95
C TYR A 138 0.04 13.00 17.67
N TYR A 139 -0.55 13.28 16.51
CA TYR A 139 -0.02 12.87 15.20
C TYR A 139 1.43 13.31 14.94
N THR A 140 1.91 14.36 15.61
CA THR A 140 3.30 14.81 15.51
C THR A 140 4.31 13.75 15.95
N GLU A 141 3.94 12.88 16.89
CA GLU A 141 4.77 11.79 17.42
C GLU A 141 4.81 10.53 16.53
N ILE A 142 4.07 10.52 15.41
CA ILE A 142 4.08 9.38 14.49
C ILE A 142 5.38 9.35 13.70
N ASP A 143 6.10 8.24 13.78
CA ASP A 143 7.29 7.95 12.97
C ASP A 143 7.00 6.89 11.91
N ALA A 144 7.82 6.83 10.85
CA ALA A 144 7.59 5.93 9.72
C ALA A 144 7.84 4.46 10.06
N ASP A 145 8.63 4.17 11.09
CA ASP A 145 8.88 2.81 11.59
C ASP A 145 7.65 2.21 12.30
N MET A 146 6.68 3.06 12.68
CA MET A 146 5.42 2.62 13.29
C MET A 146 4.43 2.07 12.26
N PHE A 147 4.58 2.40 10.97
CA PHE A 147 3.71 1.87 9.91
C PHE A 147 4.23 0.53 9.39
N LEU A 148 3.40 -0.51 9.51
CA LEU A 148 3.70 -1.83 8.95
C LEU A 148 3.43 -1.83 7.45
N VAL A 149 4.28 -2.49 6.68
CA VAL A 149 4.14 -2.57 5.21
C VAL A 149 4.31 -3.97 4.65
N ASN A 150 3.58 -4.26 3.59
CA ASN A 150 3.89 -5.30 2.64
C ASN A 150 4.61 -4.66 1.45
N ASP A 151 5.93 -4.85 1.36
CA ASP A 151 6.73 -4.40 0.22
C ASP A 151 6.81 -5.52 -0.84
N PRO A 152 6.23 -5.34 -2.04
CA PRO A 152 6.22 -6.39 -3.07
C PRO A 152 7.62 -6.67 -3.64
N GLY A 153 8.57 -5.76 -3.53
CA GLY A 153 9.94 -5.91 -4.01
C GLY A 153 10.91 -6.51 -2.98
N TYR A 154 10.59 -6.43 -1.68
CA TYR A 154 11.52 -6.80 -0.62
C TYR A 154 10.84 -7.52 0.56
N LYS A 155 11.18 -8.80 0.78
CA LYS A 155 10.68 -9.59 1.92
C LYS A 155 11.08 -9.09 3.31
N LYS A 156 12.16 -8.31 3.39
CA LYS A 156 12.73 -7.86 4.67
C LYS A 156 12.27 -6.47 5.08
N HIS A 157 11.60 -5.73 4.19
CA HIS A 157 11.02 -4.45 4.57
C HIS A 157 9.69 -4.72 5.23
N THR A 158 9.61 -4.40 6.51
CA THR A 158 8.42 -4.65 7.33
C THR A 158 7.79 -3.34 7.81
N THR A 159 8.52 -2.23 7.70
CA THR A 159 8.06 -0.90 8.06
C THR A 159 8.20 0.09 6.90
N LEU A 160 7.45 1.20 6.94
CA LEU A 160 7.60 2.26 5.94
C LEU A 160 8.99 2.94 6.03
N GLN A 161 9.62 2.96 7.21
CA GLN A 161 11.00 3.44 7.35
C GLN A 161 11.98 2.62 6.53
N ASP A 162 11.88 1.28 6.54
CA ASP A 162 12.74 0.40 5.72
C ASP A 162 12.68 0.77 4.23
N VAL A 163 11.46 1.07 3.75
CA VAL A 163 11.20 1.45 2.36
C VAL A 163 11.79 2.84 2.06
N ILE A 164 11.62 3.80 2.96
CA ILE A 164 12.16 5.17 2.82
C ILE A 164 13.69 5.14 2.79
N ASP A 165 14.32 4.38 3.68
CA ASP A 165 15.78 4.26 3.75
C ASP A 165 16.35 3.65 2.45
N LYS A 166 15.62 2.71 1.83
CA LYS A 166 16.06 2.05 0.60
C LYS A 166 15.80 2.86 -0.67
N ARG A 167 14.64 3.52 -0.77
CA ARG A 167 14.12 4.08 -2.04
C ARG A 167 14.04 5.59 -2.05
N GLY A 168 14.07 6.24 -0.88
CA GLY A 168 13.91 7.68 -0.73
C GLY A 168 12.54 8.07 -0.18
N LYS A 169 12.30 9.39 -0.16
CA LYS A 169 11.15 9.99 0.53
C LYS A 169 9.82 9.62 -0.12
N VAL A 170 8.76 9.57 0.69
CA VAL A 170 7.38 9.42 0.20
C VAL A 170 7.03 10.55 -0.78
N GLU A 171 6.39 10.17 -1.88
CA GLU A 171 5.89 11.08 -2.91
C GLU A 171 4.39 11.37 -2.72
N TYR A 172 3.61 10.32 -2.50
CA TYR A 172 2.17 10.37 -2.30
C TYR A 172 1.63 9.06 -1.71
N PHE A 173 0.37 9.08 -1.31
CA PHE A 173 -0.40 7.86 -1.09
C PHE A 173 -1.72 7.90 -1.87
N ASN A 174 -2.28 6.72 -2.10
CA ASN A 174 -3.62 6.51 -2.64
C ASN A 174 -4.21 5.21 -2.05
N TYR A 175 -5.50 4.98 -2.24
CA TYR A 175 -6.15 3.80 -1.67
C TYR A 175 -7.42 3.43 -2.44
N TYR A 176 -7.93 2.24 -2.16
CA TYR A 176 -9.23 1.78 -2.63
C TYR A 176 -10.18 1.65 -1.45
N LEU A 177 -11.47 1.77 -1.74
CA LEU A 177 -12.54 1.40 -0.83
C LEU A 177 -13.38 0.34 -1.53
N ASP A 178 -13.83 -0.65 -0.77
CA ASP A 178 -14.85 -1.60 -1.20
C ASP A 178 -16.15 -0.91 -1.66
#